data_AF-A0AAV2IRC3-F1
#
_entry.id   AF-A0AAV2IRC3-F1
#
_cell.length_a   1.000
_cell.length_b   1.000
_cell.length_c   1.000
_cell.angle_alpha   90.00
_cell.angle_beta   90.00
_cell.angle_gamma   90.00
#
_symmetry.space_group_name_H-M   'P 1'
#
loop_
_entity.id
_entity.type
_entity.pdbx_description
1 polymer ?
#
loop_
_entity_poly.entity_id
_entity_poly.type
_entity_poly.pdbx_seq_one_letter_code
_entity_poly.pdbx_strand_id
1 'polypeptide(L)'
;MTDSQMMRTRGRARGGHNLGPWATMLQLPFLVLVAMVTCVSSVEKLRIGVVPNWWQLVSSAQNHTNSMMSDAFILIDLDPGPARSAYDRIEKTFRSVKNGSVHAVIGQFDSAYHLATESLKIPYLSTTGVPKGGHNDYTFQVIPEMKWSASAILDIVQAYKWSKVSVFYDDDKGVQVIEKLMTNHSLTVRAWRFPSSNRTPQLQRQLIRDALVEMRKVLVEKSVVLCSKENVITLLDQ
;
A
#
# COMPACT_ATOMS: atom_id res chain seq x y z
N MET A 1 10.28 -75.43 -22.49
CA MET A 1 11.65 -74.89 -22.31
C MET A 1 11.47 -73.41 -21.96
N THR A 2 11.60 -72.95 -20.70
CA THR A 2 12.81 -72.88 -19.84
C THR A 2 13.96 -72.15 -20.56
N ASP A 3 14.60 -71.10 -20.04
CA ASP A 3 14.47 -70.37 -18.75
C ASP A 3 15.11 -68.95 -18.93
N SER A 4 15.21 -67.99 -18.00
CA SER A 4 15.01 -67.94 -16.54
C SER A 4 14.76 -66.49 -16.04
N GLN A 5 14.28 -66.36 -14.79
CA GLN A 5 14.56 -65.31 -13.75
C GLN A 5 14.58 -63.78 -14.10
N MET A 6 14.20 -62.83 -13.23
CA MET A 6 14.11 -62.86 -11.76
C MET A 6 13.08 -61.86 -11.16
N MET A 7 12.61 -62.16 -9.94
CA MET A 7 11.90 -61.33 -8.96
C MET A 7 12.71 -60.07 -8.49
N ARG A 8 12.25 -59.06 -7.71
CA ARG A 8 11.01 -58.76 -6.95
C ARG A 8 10.91 -57.26 -6.52
N THR A 9 9.69 -56.71 -6.51
CA THR A 9 9.06 -55.77 -5.52
C THR A 9 9.78 -54.58 -4.84
N ARG A 10 9.07 -53.41 -4.92
CA ARG A 10 8.78 -52.38 -3.88
C ARG A 10 9.92 -51.53 -3.26
N GLY A 11 9.83 -50.20 -3.43
CA GLY A 11 10.59 -49.18 -2.69
C GLY A 11 9.97 -47.77 -2.75
N ARG A 12 9.46 -47.28 -1.62
CA ARG A 12 8.58 -46.10 -1.44
C ARG A 12 9.30 -44.74 -1.61
N ALA A 13 8.65 -43.82 -2.33
CA ALA A 13 8.66 -42.35 -2.24
C ALA A 13 9.83 -41.57 -1.59
N ARG A 14 10.32 -40.54 -2.30
CA ARG A 14 10.57 -39.18 -1.77
C ARG A 14 10.40 -38.15 -2.89
N GLY A 15 9.66 -37.08 -2.61
CA GLY A 15 9.36 -36.03 -3.60
C GLY A 15 10.46 -34.98 -3.69
N GLY A 16 10.77 -34.56 -4.90
CA GLY A 16 11.54 -33.33 -5.17
C GLY A 16 10.61 -32.28 -5.78
N HIS A 17 10.20 -31.29 -5.00
CA HIS A 17 9.49 -30.13 -5.53
C HIS A 17 10.50 -29.19 -6.20
N ASN A 18 10.53 -29.19 -7.54
CA ASN A 18 11.13 -28.11 -8.31
C ASN A 18 10.29 -26.85 -8.11
N LEU A 19 10.70 -25.99 -7.17
CA LEU A 19 10.18 -24.63 -7.06
C LEU A 19 10.88 -23.75 -8.11
N GLY A 20 10.09 -23.26 -9.06
CA GLY A 20 10.56 -22.37 -10.13
C GLY A 20 10.93 -20.95 -9.63
N PRO A 21 11.35 -20.06 -10.55
CA PRO A 21 12.06 -18.80 -10.23
C PRO A 21 11.12 -17.66 -9.78
N TRP A 22 10.24 -17.92 -8.82
CA TRP A 22 9.28 -16.94 -8.29
C TRP A 22 9.68 -16.37 -6.92
N ALA A 23 10.78 -16.82 -6.33
CA ALA A 23 11.25 -16.40 -5.01
C ALA A 23 12.07 -15.09 -4.99
N THR A 24 12.50 -14.58 -6.16
CA THR A 24 13.39 -13.41 -6.26
C THR A 24 12.68 -12.06 -6.31
N MET A 25 11.36 -12.02 -6.55
CA MET A 25 10.65 -10.78 -6.86
C MET A 25 10.20 -9.96 -5.62
N LEU A 26 10.45 -10.46 -4.40
CA LEU A 26 10.11 -9.78 -3.13
C LEU A 26 11.31 -9.17 -2.38
N GLN A 27 12.54 -9.34 -2.86
CA GLN A 27 13.74 -8.81 -2.20
C GLN A 27 14.18 -7.41 -2.71
N LEU A 28 13.64 -6.95 -3.84
CA LEU A 28 14.03 -5.68 -4.46
C LEU A 28 13.81 -4.40 -3.60
N PRO A 29 12.71 -4.22 -2.85
CA PRO A 29 12.59 -3.03 -1.99
C PRO A 29 13.56 -3.07 -0.78
N PHE A 30 14.00 -4.25 -0.36
CA PHE A 30 15.01 -4.40 0.70
C PHE A 30 16.43 -4.08 0.21
N LEU A 31 16.77 -4.47 -1.02
CA LEU A 31 18.11 -4.23 -1.59
C LEU A 31 18.37 -2.75 -1.88
N VAL A 32 17.36 -1.95 -2.23
CA VAL A 32 17.52 -0.49 -2.40
C VAL A 32 17.88 0.19 -1.07
N LEU A 33 17.33 -0.30 0.05
CA LEU A 33 17.67 0.20 1.39
C LEU A 33 19.11 -0.15 1.81
N VAL A 34 19.68 -1.23 1.26
CA VAL A 34 21.08 -1.65 1.49
C VAL A 34 22.05 -0.94 0.53
N ALA A 35 21.67 -0.71 -0.73
CA ALA A 35 22.55 -0.09 -1.72
C ALA A 35 22.95 1.36 -1.35
N MET A 36 22.02 2.12 -0.75
CA MET A 36 22.27 3.48 -0.22
C MET A 36 23.38 3.53 0.85
N VAL A 37 23.74 2.40 1.48
CA VAL A 37 24.62 2.36 2.67
C VAL A 37 26.11 2.25 2.32
N THR A 38 26.48 2.00 1.06
CA THR A 38 27.85 1.54 0.72
C THR A 38 28.82 2.59 0.18
N CYS A 39 28.49 3.89 0.20
CA CYS A 39 29.33 4.92 -0.45
C CYS A 39 29.54 6.25 0.31
N VAL A 40 29.74 6.21 1.64
CA VAL A 40 30.44 7.30 2.36
C VAL A 40 31.47 6.74 3.33
N SER A 41 32.75 7.01 3.07
CA SER A 41 33.89 6.59 3.92
C SER A 41 34.08 7.52 5.13
N SER A 42 33.08 7.56 5.99
CA SER A 42 33.10 8.10 7.36
C SER A 42 31.77 7.69 7.97
N VAL A 43 31.73 6.58 8.72
CA VAL A 43 30.47 5.95 9.13
C VAL A 43 29.86 6.66 10.34
N GLU A 44 29.40 7.89 10.11
CA GLU A 44 28.29 8.41 10.91
C GLU A 44 27.10 7.46 10.72
N LYS A 45 26.60 6.87 11.82
CA LYS A 45 25.46 5.96 11.76
C LYS A 45 24.26 6.66 11.11
N LEU A 46 23.62 6.00 10.14
CA LEU A 46 22.51 6.56 9.38
C LEU A 46 21.40 7.03 10.33
N ARG A 47 21.11 8.33 10.36
CA ARG A 47 20.09 8.92 11.25
C ARG A 47 18.74 8.93 10.52
N ILE A 48 17.80 8.08 10.92
CA ILE A 48 16.46 7.97 10.34
C ILE A 48 15.45 8.67 11.25
N GLY A 49 14.80 9.71 10.74
CA GLY A 49 13.73 10.39 11.44
C GLY A 49 12.40 9.63 11.33
N VAL A 50 11.68 9.51 12.43
CA VAL A 50 10.39 8.82 12.48
C VAL A 50 9.30 9.79 12.92
N VAL A 51 8.19 9.81 12.18
CA VAL A 51 7.00 10.61 12.54
C VAL A 51 6.40 10.07 13.84
N PRO A 52 6.00 10.89 14.83
CA PRO A 52 5.61 10.44 16.19
C PRO A 52 4.59 9.30 16.24
N ASN A 53 3.54 9.35 15.40
CA ASN A 53 2.51 8.30 15.33
C ASN A 53 3.08 6.90 14.94
N TRP A 54 4.27 6.86 14.36
CA TRP A 54 4.99 5.64 13.99
C TRP A 54 6.12 5.27 14.95
N TRP A 55 6.50 6.13 15.90
CA TRP A 55 7.65 5.92 16.80
C TRP A 55 7.58 4.57 17.52
N GLN A 56 6.46 4.27 18.19
CA GLN A 56 6.28 3.02 18.93
C GLN A 56 6.41 1.77 18.05
N LEU A 57 5.91 1.83 16.81
CA LEU A 57 5.95 0.69 15.88
C LEU A 57 7.37 0.46 15.35
N VAL A 58 8.05 1.52 14.90
CA VAL A 58 9.40 1.42 14.31
C VAL A 58 10.45 1.10 15.37
N SER A 59 10.39 1.73 16.55
CA SER A 59 11.30 1.42 17.67
C SER A 59 11.11 -0.01 18.19
N SER A 60 9.87 -0.49 18.29
CA SER A 60 9.60 -1.90 18.61
C SER A 60 10.20 -2.84 17.56
N ALA A 61 10.05 -2.54 16.26
CA ALA A 61 10.65 -3.35 15.20
C ALA A 61 12.19 -3.41 15.28
N GLN A 62 12.86 -2.28 15.56
CA GLN A 62 14.32 -2.26 15.76
C GLN A 62 14.76 -3.14 16.94
N ASN A 63 14.02 -3.09 18.06
CA ASN A 63 14.31 -3.89 19.26
C ASN A 63 14.13 -5.41 19.04
N HIS A 64 13.36 -5.83 18.03
CA HIS A 64 13.15 -7.24 17.68
C HIS A 64 14.11 -7.74 16.59
N THR A 65 14.87 -6.87 15.92
CA THR A 65 15.89 -7.25 14.93
C THR A 65 17.22 -7.63 15.58
N ASN A 66 17.89 -8.65 15.03
CA ASN A 66 19.22 -9.10 15.47
C ASN A 66 20.23 -7.93 15.52
N SER A 67 21.15 -7.96 16.49
CA SER A 67 22.01 -6.80 16.83
C SER A 67 22.78 -6.20 15.64
N MET A 68 23.21 -7.03 14.67
CA MET A 68 23.91 -6.57 13.46
C MET A 68 23.11 -5.54 12.64
N MET A 69 21.77 -5.55 12.70
CA MET A 69 20.93 -4.58 12.00
C MET A 69 20.62 -3.34 12.85
N SER A 70 20.58 -3.50 14.17
CA SER A 70 20.34 -2.39 15.11
C SER A 70 21.51 -1.41 15.15
N ASP A 71 22.74 -1.87 14.88
CA ASP A 71 23.92 -1.00 14.81
C ASP A 71 24.01 -0.14 13.53
N ALA A 72 23.27 -0.45 12.47
CA ALA A 72 23.39 0.19 11.17
C ALA A 72 22.80 1.62 11.11
N PHE A 73 21.80 1.92 11.94
CA PHE A 73 21.10 3.20 11.94
C PHE A 73 20.64 3.63 13.34
N ILE A 74 20.42 4.93 13.51
CA ILE A 74 19.87 5.54 14.73
C ILE A 74 18.48 6.08 14.37
N LEU A 75 17.44 5.67 15.10
CA LEU A 75 16.12 6.28 15.02
C LEU A 75 16.08 7.59 15.80
N ILE A 76 15.43 8.60 15.23
CA ILE A 76 15.21 9.90 15.86
C ILE A 76 13.71 10.19 15.85
N ASP A 77 13.14 10.40 17.03
CA ASP A 77 11.77 10.90 17.14
C ASP A 77 11.73 12.34 16.66
N LEU A 78 10.83 12.63 15.70
CA LEU A 78 10.72 13.95 15.08
C LEU A 78 9.55 14.77 15.62
N ASP A 79 9.07 14.52 16.85
CA ASP A 79 7.98 15.30 17.45
C ASP A 79 8.24 16.83 17.38
N PRO A 80 7.44 17.60 16.61
CA PRO A 80 7.52 19.05 16.58
C PRO A 80 6.92 19.69 17.84
N GLY A 81 6.27 18.90 18.71
CA GLY A 81 5.52 19.36 19.85
C GLY A 81 4.20 20.05 19.47
N PRO A 82 3.46 20.61 20.45
CA PRO A 82 2.17 21.23 20.20
C PRO A 82 2.31 22.49 19.33
N ALA A 83 1.52 22.53 18.25
CA ALA A 83 1.48 23.64 17.30
C ALA A 83 0.22 24.51 17.49
N ARG A 84 0.37 25.83 17.34
CA ARG A 84 -0.70 26.83 17.45
C ARG A 84 -1.44 27.09 16.14
N SER A 85 -0.82 26.76 15.01
CA SER A 85 -1.36 26.93 13.65
C SER A 85 -0.67 25.97 12.68
N ALA A 86 -1.21 25.85 11.45
CA ALA A 86 -0.56 25.07 10.39
C ALA A 86 0.86 25.59 10.05
N TYR A 87 1.06 26.91 10.03
CA TYR A 87 2.37 27.51 9.79
C TYR A 87 3.37 27.24 10.93
N ASP A 88 2.94 27.38 12.19
CA ASP A 88 3.76 27.04 13.37
C ASP A 88 4.14 25.54 13.37
N ARG A 89 3.24 24.67 12.90
CA ARG A 89 3.52 23.24 12.73
C ARG A 89 4.58 22.96 11.67
N ILE A 90 4.50 23.61 10.51
CA ILE A 90 5.49 23.47 9.42
C ILE A 90 6.86 23.93 9.91
N GLU A 91 6.96 25.11 10.53
CA GLU A 91 8.21 25.66 11.05
C GLU A 91 8.82 24.78 12.14
N LYS A 92 8.02 24.28 13.09
CA LYS A 92 8.50 23.34 14.13
C LYS A 92 8.96 22.01 13.55
N THR A 93 8.25 21.48 12.55
CA THR A 93 8.63 20.23 11.87
C THR A 93 9.94 20.42 11.11
N PHE A 94 10.10 21.53 10.37
CA PHE A 94 11.36 21.87 9.70
C PHE A 94 12.53 21.97 10.67
N ARG A 95 12.34 22.63 11.83
CA ARG A 95 13.36 22.71 12.89
C ARG A 95 13.66 21.34 13.50
N SER A 96 12.66 20.52 13.78
CA SER A 96 12.82 19.16 14.34
C SER A 96 13.67 18.29 13.40
N VAL A 97 13.29 18.22 12.13
CA VAL A 97 14.02 17.49 11.07
C VAL A 97 15.46 18.01 10.93
N LYS A 98 15.64 19.33 10.84
CA LYS A 98 16.96 19.96 10.67
C LYS A 98 17.87 19.73 11.88
N ASN A 99 17.37 19.92 13.10
CA ASN A 99 18.13 19.74 14.33
C ASN A 99 18.46 18.26 14.58
N GLY A 100 17.55 17.35 14.22
CA GLY A 100 17.81 15.91 14.25
C GLY A 100 18.95 15.46 13.33
N SER A 101 19.30 16.27 12.31
CA SER A 101 20.29 15.93 11.28
C SER A 101 19.98 14.57 10.64
N VAL A 102 18.70 14.36 10.30
CA VAL A 102 18.22 13.10 9.72
C VAL A 102 18.51 13.02 8.22
N HIS A 103 18.85 11.83 7.76
CA HIS A 103 19.19 11.51 6.37
C HIS A 103 17.95 11.06 5.57
N ALA A 104 16.93 10.56 6.27
CA ALA A 104 15.65 10.15 5.71
C ALA A 104 14.56 10.31 6.78
N VAL A 105 13.30 10.46 6.37
CA VAL A 105 12.13 10.46 7.24
C VAL A 105 11.21 9.29 6.87
N ILE A 106 10.60 8.62 7.85
CA ILE A 106 9.60 7.56 7.64
C ILE A 106 8.35 7.78 8.50
N GLY A 107 7.17 7.55 7.90
CA GLY A 107 5.91 7.52 8.62
C GLY A 107 4.70 7.82 7.74
N GLN A 108 3.53 7.98 8.37
CA GLN A 108 2.30 8.42 7.69
C GLN A 108 2.51 9.75 6.97
N PHE A 109 1.89 9.93 5.79
CA PHE A 109 1.91 11.18 5.05
C PHE A 109 1.39 12.35 5.91
N ASP A 110 2.20 13.40 5.98
CA ASP A 110 1.82 14.66 6.59
C ASP A 110 2.43 15.83 5.83
N SER A 111 1.64 16.88 5.61
CA SER A 111 2.05 18.03 4.80
C SER A 111 3.20 18.84 5.41
N ALA A 112 3.34 18.87 6.75
CA ALA A 112 4.44 19.59 7.39
C ALA A 112 5.78 18.84 7.19
N TYR A 113 5.76 17.51 7.29
CA TYR A 113 6.94 16.68 7.01
C TYR A 113 7.29 16.69 5.52
N HIS A 114 6.30 16.59 4.63
CA HIS A 114 6.49 16.70 3.19
C HIS A 114 7.19 18.01 2.78
N LEU A 115 6.71 19.16 3.25
CA LEU A 115 7.33 20.46 2.96
C LEU A 115 8.73 20.61 3.61
N ALA A 116 8.91 20.10 4.83
CA ALA A 116 10.20 20.15 5.52
C ALA A 116 11.26 19.30 4.82
N THR A 117 10.90 18.09 4.41
CA THR A 117 11.80 17.15 3.72
C THR A 117 12.15 17.61 2.30
N GLU A 118 11.21 18.21 1.57
CA GLU A 118 11.46 18.89 0.30
C GLU A 118 12.46 20.04 0.46
N SER A 119 12.21 20.93 1.43
CA SER A 119 13.05 22.11 1.69
C SER A 119 14.48 21.74 2.10
N LEU A 120 14.64 20.60 2.78
CA LEU A 120 15.94 20.06 3.21
C LEU A 120 16.55 19.08 2.20
N LYS A 121 15.83 18.75 1.10
CA LYS A 121 16.22 17.77 0.07
C LYS A 121 16.56 16.38 0.62
N ILE A 122 15.81 15.93 1.63
CA ILE A 122 15.97 14.59 2.22
C ILE A 122 14.79 13.68 1.84
N PRO A 123 15.03 12.38 1.59
CA PRO A 123 13.96 11.44 1.25
C PRO A 123 12.95 11.24 2.40
N TYR A 124 11.67 11.29 2.05
CA TYR A 124 10.53 11.01 2.92
C TYR A 124 9.79 9.77 2.43
N LEU A 125 9.87 8.68 3.19
CA LEU A 125 9.18 7.43 2.93
C LEU A 125 7.79 7.45 3.60
N SER A 126 6.78 7.79 2.80
CA SER A 126 5.38 7.83 3.24
C SER A 126 4.77 6.44 3.26
N THR A 127 4.33 6.00 4.45
CA THR A 127 3.65 4.72 4.67
C THR A 127 2.15 4.77 4.35
N THR A 128 1.61 5.93 3.98
CA THR A 128 0.22 6.10 3.54
C THR A 128 0.13 6.75 2.16
N GLY A 129 -1.06 6.74 1.55
CA GLY A 129 -1.31 7.40 0.27
C GLY A 129 -1.00 8.90 0.31
N VAL A 130 -0.25 9.36 -0.68
CA VAL A 130 0.12 10.77 -0.91
C VAL A 130 -0.99 11.43 -1.74
N PRO A 131 -1.43 12.67 -1.43
CA PRO A 131 -2.40 13.39 -2.26
C PRO A 131 -1.84 13.70 -3.66
N LYS A 132 -2.70 13.84 -4.68
CA LYS A 132 -2.30 14.09 -6.08
C LYS A 132 -1.35 15.28 -6.29
N GLY A 133 -1.39 16.29 -5.41
CA GLY A 133 -0.51 17.47 -5.43
C GLY A 133 0.63 17.46 -4.42
N GLY A 134 0.85 16.35 -3.70
CA GLY A 134 1.92 16.17 -2.71
C GLY A 134 3.02 15.21 -3.15
N HIS A 135 3.14 14.95 -4.46
CA HIS A 135 4.24 14.19 -5.03
C HIS A 135 5.37 15.16 -5.41
N ASN A 136 6.57 14.94 -4.89
CA ASN A 136 7.80 15.63 -5.26
C ASN A 136 8.95 14.61 -5.33
N ASP A 137 10.11 15.03 -5.84
CA ASP A 137 11.28 14.15 -6.08
C ASP A 137 11.84 13.49 -4.80
N TYR A 138 11.44 13.97 -3.63
CA TYR A 138 11.90 13.51 -2.32
C TYR A 138 10.86 12.67 -1.57
N THR A 139 9.61 12.59 -2.04
CA THR A 139 8.52 11.88 -1.33
C THR A 139 8.18 10.55 -2.00
N PHE A 140 8.57 9.46 -1.35
CA PHE A 140 8.37 8.08 -1.82
C PHE A 140 7.16 7.46 -1.13
N GLN A 141 6.13 7.11 -1.88
CA GLN A 141 4.96 6.39 -1.35
C GLN A 141 5.21 4.88 -1.34
N VAL A 142 5.09 4.23 -0.18
CA VAL A 142 5.23 2.76 -0.05
C VAL A 142 4.02 2.02 -0.61
N ILE A 143 2.82 2.57 -0.40
CA ILE A 143 1.56 1.99 -0.92
C ILE A 143 1.51 2.19 -2.45
N PRO A 144 1.13 1.18 -3.26
CA PRO A 144 0.99 1.38 -4.70
C PRO A 144 -0.07 2.44 -5.04
N GLU A 145 0.18 3.24 -6.08
CA GLU A 145 -0.85 4.11 -6.64
C GLU A 145 -2.02 3.31 -7.24
N MET A 146 -3.20 3.92 -7.27
CA MET A 146 -4.43 3.29 -7.74
C MET A 146 -4.40 2.81 -9.20
N LYS A 147 -3.54 3.38 -10.06
CA LYS A 147 -3.31 2.89 -11.44
C LYS A 147 -2.76 1.45 -11.48
N TRP A 148 -1.94 1.07 -10.50
CA TRP A 148 -1.40 -0.29 -10.37
C TRP A 148 -2.49 -1.23 -9.85
N SER A 149 -3.21 -0.81 -8.80
CA SER A 149 -4.36 -1.55 -8.25
C SER A 149 -5.45 -1.79 -9.31
N ALA A 150 -5.76 -0.79 -10.13
CA ALA A 150 -6.70 -0.89 -11.24
C ALA A 150 -6.26 -1.93 -12.29
N SER A 151 -4.95 -2.03 -12.56
CA SER A 151 -4.39 -3.03 -13.46
C SER A 151 -4.50 -4.43 -12.88
N ALA A 152 -4.14 -4.62 -11.60
CA ALA A 152 -4.31 -5.90 -10.91
C ALA A 152 -5.78 -6.35 -10.82
N ILE A 153 -6.73 -5.41 -10.65
CA ILE A 153 -8.18 -5.71 -10.69
C ILE A 153 -8.58 -6.19 -12.10
N LEU A 154 -8.09 -5.55 -13.17
CA LEU A 154 -8.33 -6.01 -14.54
C LEU A 154 -7.75 -7.41 -14.79
N ASP A 155 -6.54 -7.69 -14.29
CA ASP A 155 -5.91 -9.01 -14.42
C ASP A 155 -6.74 -10.10 -13.73
N ILE A 156 -7.29 -9.84 -12.54
CA ILE A 156 -8.23 -10.75 -11.84
C ILE A 156 -9.50 -10.96 -12.69
N VAL A 157 -10.12 -9.87 -13.15
CA VAL A 157 -11.34 -9.89 -13.99
C VAL A 157 -11.13 -10.74 -15.25
N GLN A 158 -9.97 -10.63 -15.90
CA GLN A 158 -9.60 -11.40 -17.08
C GLN A 158 -9.29 -12.87 -16.75
N ALA A 159 -8.50 -13.14 -15.72
CA ALA A 159 -8.11 -14.48 -15.30
C ALA A 159 -9.33 -15.36 -14.95
N TYR A 160 -10.32 -14.79 -14.25
CA TYR A 160 -11.58 -15.45 -13.93
C TYR A 160 -12.68 -15.28 -15.01
N LYS A 161 -12.36 -14.66 -16.15
CA LYS A 161 -13.25 -14.47 -17.31
C LYS A 161 -14.61 -13.83 -16.95
N TRP A 162 -14.60 -12.84 -16.05
CA TRP A 162 -15.83 -12.13 -15.68
C TRP A 162 -16.31 -11.30 -16.88
N SER A 163 -17.56 -11.51 -17.31
CA SER A 163 -18.17 -10.81 -18.46
C SER A 163 -19.00 -9.59 -18.07
N LYS A 164 -19.51 -9.57 -16.83
CA LYS A 164 -20.24 -8.46 -16.21
C LYS A 164 -19.62 -8.15 -14.86
N VAL A 165 -19.26 -6.89 -14.64
CA VAL A 165 -18.63 -6.44 -13.39
C VAL A 165 -19.33 -5.19 -12.87
N SER A 166 -19.64 -5.24 -11.58
CA SER A 166 -20.19 -4.17 -10.77
C SER A 166 -19.03 -3.42 -10.09
N VAL A 167 -19.09 -2.08 -10.03
CA VAL A 167 -18.12 -1.25 -9.32
C VAL A 167 -18.84 -0.28 -8.39
N PHE A 168 -18.67 -0.45 -7.08
CA PHE A 168 -19.13 0.49 -6.07
C PHE A 168 -17.98 1.38 -5.64
N TYR A 169 -18.19 2.70 -5.62
CA TYR A 169 -17.13 3.66 -5.25
C TYR A 169 -17.70 4.96 -4.67
N ASP A 170 -16.91 5.72 -3.91
CA ASP A 170 -17.30 7.04 -3.40
C ASP A 170 -16.32 8.18 -3.76
N ASP A 171 -15.03 7.88 -3.93
CA ASP A 171 -13.99 8.83 -4.31
C ASP A 171 -13.53 8.73 -5.78
N ASP A 172 -12.69 9.68 -6.22
CA ASP A 172 -12.21 9.71 -7.61
C ASP A 172 -11.13 8.65 -7.92
N LYS A 173 -10.75 7.79 -6.95
CA LYS A 173 -9.90 6.62 -7.20
C LYS A 173 -10.72 5.51 -7.85
N GLY A 174 -12.01 5.39 -7.51
CA GLY A 174 -12.94 4.47 -8.17
C GLY A 174 -13.02 4.70 -9.68
N VAL A 175 -12.97 5.97 -10.11
CA VAL A 175 -12.99 6.35 -11.53
C VAL A 175 -11.83 5.72 -12.31
N GLN A 176 -10.61 5.73 -11.76
CA GLN A 176 -9.42 5.12 -12.41
C GLN A 176 -9.59 3.61 -12.64
N VAL A 177 -10.26 2.92 -11.72
CA VAL A 177 -10.55 1.48 -11.89
C VAL A 177 -11.61 1.27 -12.96
N ILE A 178 -12.65 2.10 -13.00
CA ILE A 178 -13.71 2.04 -14.03
C ILE A 178 -13.11 2.29 -15.42
N GLU A 179 -12.31 3.35 -15.58
CA GLU A 179 -11.58 3.66 -16.82
C GLU A 179 -10.73 2.47 -17.28
N LYS A 180 -9.92 1.88 -16.36
CA LYS A 180 -9.08 0.73 -16.68
C LYS A 180 -9.90 -0.50 -17.09
N LEU A 181 -11.01 -0.79 -16.41
CA LEU A 181 -11.90 -1.90 -16.76
C LEU A 181 -12.59 -1.70 -18.12
N MET A 182 -13.00 -0.48 -18.44
CA MET A 182 -13.62 -0.14 -19.74
C MET A 182 -12.66 -0.24 -20.93
N THR A 183 -11.34 -0.34 -20.72
CA THR A 183 -10.39 -0.65 -21.81
C THR A 183 -10.61 -2.05 -22.40
N ASN A 184 -11.28 -2.95 -21.69
CA ASN A 184 -11.63 -4.27 -22.21
C ASN A 184 -13.04 -4.28 -22.80
N HIS A 185 -13.14 -4.25 -24.13
CA HIS A 185 -14.43 -4.24 -24.84
C HIS A 185 -15.29 -5.50 -24.67
N SER A 186 -14.74 -6.62 -24.16
CA SER A 186 -15.54 -7.81 -23.83
C SER A 186 -16.24 -7.72 -22.47
N LEU A 187 -16.01 -6.64 -21.70
CA LEU A 187 -16.46 -6.48 -20.33
C LEU A 187 -17.63 -5.49 -20.23
N THR A 188 -18.76 -5.94 -19.70
CA THR A 188 -19.84 -5.02 -19.32
C THR A 188 -19.58 -4.48 -17.92
N VAL A 189 -19.11 -3.23 -17.83
CA VAL A 189 -18.93 -2.53 -16.55
C VAL A 189 -20.20 -1.77 -16.18
N ARG A 190 -20.67 -1.92 -14.94
CA ARG A 190 -21.70 -1.09 -14.32
C ARG A 190 -21.13 -0.48 -13.05
N ALA A 191 -21.34 0.81 -12.83
CA ALA A 191 -20.76 1.51 -11.70
C ALA A 191 -21.80 2.35 -10.95
N TRP A 192 -21.72 2.34 -9.63
CA TRP A 192 -22.57 3.12 -8.73
C TRP A 192 -21.69 3.98 -7.84
N ARG A 193 -21.86 5.31 -7.94
CA ARG A 193 -21.17 6.26 -7.07
C ARG A 193 -22.00 6.53 -5.83
N PHE A 194 -21.44 6.25 -4.66
CA PHE A 194 -21.99 6.68 -3.39
C PHE A 194 -21.54 8.10 -3.05
N PRO A 195 -22.37 8.89 -2.36
CA PRO A 195 -21.94 10.19 -1.86
C PRO A 195 -20.86 10.02 -0.80
N SER A 196 -19.90 10.96 -0.77
CA SER A 196 -18.97 11.09 0.35
C SER A 196 -19.74 11.31 1.65
N SER A 197 -19.16 10.88 2.77
CA SER A 197 -19.74 10.71 4.12
C SER A 197 -20.40 11.93 4.80
N ASN A 198 -20.58 13.06 4.10
CA ASN A 198 -21.19 14.29 4.60
C ASN A 198 -22.73 14.28 4.56
N ARG A 199 -23.38 13.15 4.28
CA ARG A 199 -24.85 13.00 4.24
C ARG A 199 -25.37 12.30 5.49
N THR A 200 -26.67 12.45 5.77
CA THR A 200 -27.33 11.75 6.87
C THR A 200 -27.24 10.23 6.69
N PRO A 201 -26.94 9.44 7.74
CA PRO A 201 -26.76 7.98 7.62
C PRO A 201 -27.98 7.24 7.03
N GLN A 202 -29.19 7.75 7.26
CA GLN A 202 -30.44 7.20 6.72
C GLN A 202 -30.49 7.34 5.20
N LEU A 203 -30.14 8.51 4.66
CA LEU A 203 -30.11 8.75 3.21
C LEU A 203 -28.98 7.96 2.52
N GLN A 204 -27.83 7.83 3.19
CA GLN A 204 -26.72 7.01 2.72
C GLN A 204 -27.11 5.52 2.62
N ARG A 205 -27.76 4.97 3.65
CA ARG A 205 -28.35 3.61 3.64
C ARG A 205 -29.36 3.43 2.51
N GLN A 206 -30.26 4.38 2.30
CA GLN A 206 -31.25 4.31 1.23
C GLN A 206 -30.59 4.26 -0.15
N LEU A 207 -29.64 5.17 -0.44
CA LEU A 207 -28.94 5.20 -1.73
C LEU A 207 -28.14 3.91 -2.00
N ILE A 208 -27.52 3.33 -0.98
CA ILE A 208 -26.82 2.04 -1.05
C ILE A 208 -27.80 0.91 -1.35
N ARG A 209 -28.94 0.87 -0.65
CA ARG A 209 -30.01 -0.12 -0.86
C ARG A 209 -30.58 -0.04 -2.27
N ASP A 210 -30.86 1.17 -2.77
CA ASP A 210 -31.40 1.39 -4.11
C ASP A 210 -30.39 0.93 -5.18
N ALA A 211 -29.10 1.23 -5.00
CA ALA A 211 -28.03 0.74 -5.87
C ALA A 211 -27.92 -0.80 -5.89
N LEU A 212 -28.05 -1.46 -4.73
CA LEU A 212 -28.06 -2.93 -4.63
C LEU A 212 -29.29 -3.56 -5.30
N VAL A 213 -30.47 -2.92 -5.21
CA VAL A 213 -31.69 -3.34 -5.91
C VAL A 213 -31.49 -3.23 -7.42
N GLU A 214 -30.92 -2.13 -7.93
CA GLU A 214 -30.60 -2.00 -9.35
C GLU A 214 -29.52 -2.99 -9.82
N MET A 215 -28.46 -3.22 -9.03
CA MET A 215 -27.45 -4.24 -9.31
C MET A 215 -28.08 -5.63 -9.49
N ARG A 216 -29.04 -5.98 -8.62
CA ARG A 216 -29.78 -7.25 -8.68
C ARG A 216 -30.65 -7.35 -9.94
N LYS A 217 -31.31 -6.26 -10.36
CA LYS A 217 -32.11 -6.23 -11.61
C LYS A 217 -31.25 -6.46 -12.87
N VAL A 218 -30.00 -6.01 -12.88
CA VAL A 218 -29.07 -6.15 -14.02
C VAL A 218 -28.35 -7.52 -14.04
N LEU A 219 -28.62 -8.39 -13.04
CA LEU A 219 -28.05 -9.73 -12.90
C LEU A 219 -26.51 -9.72 -12.93
N VAL A 220 -25.91 -8.85 -12.11
CA VAL A 220 -24.44 -8.78 -11.94
C VAL A 220 -24.03 -9.55 -10.69
N GLU A 221 -23.21 -10.59 -10.87
CA GLU A 221 -22.77 -11.47 -9.77
C GLU A 221 -21.44 -11.07 -9.13
N LYS A 222 -20.61 -10.29 -9.82
CA LYS A 222 -19.24 -9.98 -9.43
C LYS A 222 -19.09 -8.48 -9.24
N SER A 223 -18.67 -8.08 -8.05
CA SER A 223 -18.58 -6.68 -7.62
C SER A 223 -17.19 -6.35 -7.10
N VAL A 224 -16.68 -5.19 -7.52
CA VAL A 224 -15.47 -4.54 -7.00
C VAL A 224 -15.94 -3.39 -6.11
N VAL A 225 -15.45 -3.31 -4.87
CA VAL A 225 -15.85 -2.29 -3.89
C VAL A 225 -14.65 -1.41 -3.55
N LEU A 226 -14.79 -0.11 -3.79
CA LEU A 226 -13.76 0.92 -3.68
C LEU A 226 -14.30 2.12 -2.91
N CYS A 227 -14.74 1.87 -1.67
CA CYS A 227 -15.40 2.86 -0.82
C CYS A 227 -14.64 3.07 0.49
N SER A 228 -14.96 4.16 1.19
CA SER A 228 -14.60 4.41 2.58
C SER A 228 -15.10 3.29 3.51
N LYS A 229 -14.45 3.13 4.66
CA LYS A 229 -14.79 2.11 5.65
C LYS A 229 -16.26 2.16 6.07
N GLU A 230 -16.81 3.35 6.20
CA GLU A 230 -18.19 3.62 6.62
C GLU A 230 -19.19 3.19 5.53
N ASN A 231 -18.88 3.50 4.27
CA ASN A 231 -19.66 3.04 3.11
C ASN A 231 -19.57 1.52 2.93
N VAL A 232 -18.41 0.90 3.12
CA VAL A 232 -18.25 -0.57 3.07
C VAL A 232 -19.06 -1.27 4.15
N ILE A 233 -19.00 -0.81 5.41
CA ILE A 233 -19.83 -1.36 6.50
C ILE A 233 -21.31 -1.25 6.13
N THR A 234 -21.75 -0.07 5.69
CA THR A 234 -23.15 0.15 5.31
C THR A 234 -23.59 -0.71 4.12
N LEU A 235 -22.70 -0.99 3.16
CA LEU A 235 -22.94 -1.86 2.01
C LEU A 235 -23.06 -3.35 2.41
N LEU A 236 -22.30 -3.79 3.41
CA LEU A 236 -22.33 -5.17 3.92
C LEU A 236 -23.48 -5.43 4.91
N ASP A 237 -24.03 -4.38 5.52
CA ASP A 237 -25.20 -4.40 6.41
C ASP A 237 -26.56 -4.51 5.67
N GLN A 238 -26.60 -4.50 4.31
CA GLN A 238 -27.84 -4.51 3.49
C GLN A 238 -28.17 -5.86 2.85
#